data_AF-A0A7C4Q316-F1
#
_entry.id   AF-A0A7C4Q316-F1
#
_cell.length_a   1.000
_cell.length_b   1.000
_cell.length_c   1.000
_cell.angle_alpha   90.00
_cell.angle_beta   90.00
_cell.angle_gamma   90.00
#
_symmetry.space_group_name_H-M   'P 1'
#
loop_
_entity.id
_entity.type
_entity.pdbx_description
1 polymer ?
#
loop_
_entity_poly.entity_id
_entity_poly.type
_entity_poly.pdbx_seq_one_letter_code
_entity_poly.pdbx_strand_id
1 'polypeptide(L)'
;MSQNNLSSDERWLAALSHAAVLFPTLGLFAPLIVWVTRREKSDFLRFQSLQALTYQVILLLVWVVLGVLLGLLFTAISLTTAIVALYLQSQTPFIILSISEFVFFAFLLVLMGLGVVLGIIAAIACLNGSHFRYPLLGGWLEKLLHRSSKKEEVQHD
;
A
#
# COMPACT_ATOMS: atom_id res chain seq x y z
N MET A 1 16.77 11.09 23.26
CA MET A 1 15.40 10.85 22.74
C MET A 1 14.72 9.91 23.71
N SER A 2 13.75 10.40 24.49
CA SER A 2 13.14 9.64 25.59
C SER A 2 12.30 8.48 25.08
N GLN A 3 12.81 7.26 25.20
CA GLN A 3 12.01 6.05 25.30
C GLN A 3 11.12 6.22 26.56
N ASN A 4 9.79 6.43 26.42
CA ASN A 4 8.71 5.97 27.33
C ASN A 4 7.38 6.74 27.47
N ASN A 5 6.98 7.69 26.61
CA ASN A 5 5.67 8.35 26.83
C ASN A 5 4.64 8.20 25.69
N LEU A 6 4.76 7.22 24.80
CA LEU A 6 3.64 6.90 23.90
C LEU A 6 2.53 6.21 24.68
N SER A 7 1.33 6.79 24.66
CA SER A 7 0.16 6.16 25.24
C SER A 7 -0.16 4.84 24.52
N SER A 8 -0.81 3.92 25.23
CA SER A 8 -1.30 2.67 24.64
C SER A 8 -2.17 2.96 23.40
N ASP A 9 -3.05 3.97 23.50
CA ASP A 9 -3.94 4.39 22.42
C ASP A 9 -3.18 4.83 21.17
N GLU A 10 -2.11 5.61 21.30
CA GLU A 10 -1.30 6.03 20.15
C GLU A 10 -0.64 4.84 19.46
N ARG A 11 -0.13 3.87 20.22
CA ARG A 11 0.48 2.65 19.67
C ARG A 11 -0.53 1.83 18.88
N TRP A 12 -1.74 1.66 19.44
CA TRP A 12 -2.82 0.92 18.79
C TRP A 12 -3.37 1.64 17.55
N LEU A 13 -3.56 2.96 17.59
CA LEU A 13 -4.07 3.72 16.44
C LEU A 13 -3.05 3.77 15.30
N ALA A 14 -1.76 3.89 15.59
CA ALA A 14 -0.71 3.78 14.57
C ALA A 14 -0.65 2.37 13.99
N ALA A 15 -0.70 1.33 14.83
CA ALA A 15 -0.71 -0.04 14.37
C ALA A 15 -1.92 -0.36 13.49
N LEU A 16 -3.12 0.08 13.89
CA LEU A 16 -4.35 -0.07 13.11
C LEU A 16 -4.24 0.63 11.75
N SER A 17 -3.67 1.83 11.73
CA SER A 17 -3.44 2.59 10.50
C SER A 17 -2.63 1.78 9.48
N HIS A 18 -1.58 1.08 9.92
CA HIS A 18 -0.76 0.22 9.06
C HIS A 18 -1.42 -1.12 8.75
N ALA A 19 -2.03 -1.78 9.74
CA ALA A 19 -2.69 -3.08 9.59
C ALA A 19 -3.88 -3.04 8.62
N ALA A 20 -4.48 -1.87 8.45
CA ALA A 20 -5.57 -1.67 7.50
C ALA A 20 -5.18 -1.99 6.05
N VAL A 21 -3.88 -2.11 5.72
CA VAL A 21 -3.40 -2.63 4.42
C VAL A 21 -4.00 -3.99 4.05
N LEU A 22 -4.44 -4.78 5.04
CA LEU A 22 -5.10 -6.08 4.85
C LEU A 22 -6.43 -5.97 4.09
N PHE A 23 -7.05 -4.80 4.08
CA PHE A 23 -8.30 -4.53 3.37
C PHE A 23 -8.00 -3.52 2.26
N PRO A 24 -7.65 -3.97 1.04
CA PRO A 24 -7.43 -3.07 -0.08
C PRO A 24 -8.62 -2.13 -0.27
N THR A 25 -8.36 -0.87 -0.63
CA THR A 25 -9.35 0.22 -0.78
C THR A 25 -10.03 0.69 0.52
N LEU A 26 -10.74 -0.17 1.24
CA LEU A 26 -11.43 0.20 2.48
C LEU A 26 -10.45 0.49 3.63
N GLY A 27 -9.29 -0.15 3.60
CA GLY A 27 -8.21 0.05 4.56
C GLY A 27 -7.70 1.48 4.62
N LEU A 28 -7.87 2.26 3.53
CA LEU A 28 -7.45 3.67 3.45
C LEU A 28 -8.18 4.55 4.47
N PHE A 29 -9.40 4.18 4.86
CA PHE A 29 -10.19 4.98 5.79
C PHE A 29 -9.58 4.98 7.19
N ALA A 30 -9.00 3.88 7.67
CA ALA A 30 -8.41 3.82 9.00
C ALA A 30 -7.27 4.85 9.21
N PRO A 31 -6.18 4.86 8.40
CA PRO A 31 -5.13 5.85 8.55
C PRO A 31 -5.62 7.26 8.23
N LEU A 32 -6.57 7.44 7.31
CA LEU A 32 -7.16 8.76 7.02
C LEU A 32 -7.92 9.32 8.22
N ILE A 33 -8.80 8.54 8.84
CA ILE A 33 -9.58 8.94 10.02
C ILE A 33 -8.64 9.25 11.17
N VAL A 34 -7.64 8.40 11.44
CA VAL A 34 -6.65 8.65 12.49
C VAL A 34 -5.88 9.94 12.21
N TRP A 35 -5.45 10.16 10.98
CA TRP A 35 -4.73 11.39 10.60
C TRP A 35 -5.58 12.63 10.84
N VAL A 36 -6.81 12.69 10.32
CA VAL A 36 -7.69 13.85 10.46
C VAL A 36 -8.02 14.12 11.94
N THR A 37 -8.28 13.08 12.73
CA THR A 37 -8.77 13.25 14.12
C THR A 37 -7.66 13.43 15.16
N ARG A 38 -6.43 13.00 14.87
CA ARG A 38 -5.33 12.96 15.85
C ARG A 38 -4.07 13.74 15.45
N ARG A 39 -3.95 14.23 14.20
CA ARG A 39 -2.72 14.91 13.73
C ARG A 39 -2.30 16.14 14.56
N GLU A 40 -3.24 16.86 15.17
CA GLU A 40 -2.95 18.07 15.97
C GLU A 40 -2.63 17.73 17.43
N LYS A 41 -2.94 16.49 17.86
CA LYS A 41 -2.80 16.05 19.26
C LYS A 41 -1.56 15.19 19.48
N SER A 42 -0.98 14.62 18.42
CA SER A 42 0.16 13.70 18.51
C SER A 42 0.97 13.74 17.21
N ASP A 43 2.23 14.18 17.30
CA ASP A 43 3.17 14.17 16.18
C ASP A 43 3.48 12.75 15.71
N PHE A 44 3.49 11.78 16.64
CA PHE A 44 3.67 10.37 16.32
C PHE A 44 2.52 9.87 15.43
N LEU A 45 1.27 10.11 15.83
CA LEU A 45 0.12 9.72 15.02
C LEU A 45 0.04 10.51 13.72
N ARG A 46 0.35 11.81 13.73
CA ARG A 46 0.44 12.64 12.52
C ARG A 46 1.36 12.01 11.49
N PHE A 47 2.54 11.54 11.91
CA PHE A 47 3.51 10.92 11.02
C PHE A 47 3.09 9.50 10.60
N GLN A 48 2.80 8.59 11.55
CA GLN A 48 2.54 7.18 11.25
C GLN A 48 1.25 6.97 10.43
N SER A 49 0.17 7.67 10.77
CA SER A 49 -1.09 7.56 10.02
C SER A 49 -0.95 8.13 8.59
N LEU A 50 -0.23 9.24 8.41
CA LEU A 50 0.03 9.77 7.06
C LEU A 50 0.95 8.84 6.26
N GLN A 51 1.95 8.25 6.91
CA GLN A 51 2.85 7.28 6.31
C GLN A 51 2.11 6.03 5.85
N ALA A 52 1.22 5.49 6.70
CA ALA A 52 0.36 4.37 6.36
C ALA A 52 -0.59 4.69 5.20
N LEU A 53 -1.27 5.85 5.25
CA LEU A 53 -2.16 6.30 4.17
C LEU A 53 -1.42 6.42 2.84
N THR A 54 -0.27 7.10 2.85
CA THR A 54 0.57 7.29 1.65
C THR A 54 1.02 5.95 1.09
N TYR A 55 1.48 5.04 1.96
CA TYR A 55 1.90 3.71 1.55
C TYR A 55 0.77 2.94 0.86
N GLN A 56 -0.42 2.91 1.46
CA GLN A 56 -1.57 2.20 0.90
C GLN A 56 -2.07 2.84 -0.40
N VAL A 57 -2.05 4.17 -0.53
CA VAL A 57 -2.40 4.87 -1.79
C VAL A 57 -1.41 4.53 -2.89
N ILE A 58 -0.10 4.56 -2.61
CA ILE A 58 0.92 4.20 -3.61
C ILE A 58 0.75 2.73 -4.02
N LEU A 59 0.57 1.83 -3.05
CA LEU A 59 0.35 0.41 -3.33
C LEU A 59 -0.89 0.21 -4.21
N LEU A 60 -2.01 0.88 -3.90
CA LEU A 60 -3.23 0.83 -4.70
C LEU A 60 -2.99 1.34 -6.13
N LEU A 61 -2.33 2.49 -6.29
CA LEU A 61 -2.05 3.06 -7.61
C LEU A 61 -1.16 2.13 -8.46
N VAL A 62 -0.13 1.52 -7.85
CA VAL A 62 0.71 0.53 -8.53
C VAL A 62 -0.13 -0.64 -9.02
N TRP A 63 -1.02 -1.18 -8.18
CA TRP A 63 -1.89 -2.30 -8.56
C TRP A 63 -2.92 -1.93 -9.62
N VAL A 64 -3.49 -0.73 -9.58
CA VAL A 64 -4.45 -0.26 -10.60
C VAL A 64 -3.75 -0.10 -11.94
N VAL A 65 -2.60 0.59 -11.99
CA VAL A 65 -1.84 0.78 -13.23
C VAL A 65 -1.38 -0.55 -13.80
N LEU A 66 -0.78 -1.40 -12.96
CA LEU A 66 -0.31 -2.72 -13.38
C LEU A 66 -1.48 -3.60 -13.86
N GLY A 67 -2.61 -3.58 -13.15
CA GLY A 67 -3.82 -4.32 -13.52
C GLY A 67 -4.39 -3.89 -14.86
N VAL A 68 -4.43 -2.58 -15.15
CA VAL A 68 -4.89 -2.08 -16.46
C VAL A 68 -3.94 -2.50 -17.58
N LEU A 69 -2.62 -2.30 -17.41
CA LEU A 69 -1.63 -2.63 -18.43
C LEU A 69 -1.61 -4.13 -18.73
N LEU A 70 -1.59 -4.96 -17.69
CA LEU A 70 -1.60 -6.42 -17.83
C LEU A 70 -2.94 -6.93 -18.34
N GLY A 71 -4.07 -6.32 -17.94
CA GLY A 71 -5.39 -6.67 -18.44
C GLY A 71 -5.53 -6.45 -19.94
N LEU A 72 -5.00 -5.32 -20.45
CA LEU A 72 -4.94 -5.04 -21.89
C LEU A 72 -4.05 -6.04 -22.63
N LEU A 73 -2.87 -6.34 -22.06
CA LEU A 73 -1.94 -7.31 -22.63
C LEU A 73 -2.58 -8.70 -22.70
N PHE A 74 -3.19 -9.18 -21.61
CA PHE A 74 -3.86 -10.48 -21.60
C PHE A 74 -5.01 -10.53 -22.59
N THR A 75 -5.83 -9.49 -22.66
CA THR A 75 -6.92 -9.44 -23.65
C THR A 75 -6.41 -9.58 -25.08
N ALA A 76 -5.30 -8.92 -25.43
CA ALA A 76 -4.68 -9.04 -26.75
C ALA A 76 -4.11 -10.45 -27.02
N ILE A 77 -3.46 -11.06 -26.03
CA ILE A 77 -2.92 -12.42 -26.12
C ILE A 77 -4.04 -13.46 -26.25
N SER A 78 -5.12 -13.33 -25.47
CA SER A 78 -6.27 -14.23 -25.51
C SER A 78 -6.99 -14.15 -26.86
N LEU A 79 -7.13 -12.95 -27.44
CA LEU A 79 -7.71 -12.79 -28.79
C LEU A 79 -6.85 -13.48 -29.86
N THR A 80 -5.53 -13.28 -29.80
CA THR A 80 -4.59 -13.91 -30.74
C THR A 80 -4.63 -15.43 -30.59
N THR A 81 -4.65 -15.93 -29.36
CA THR A 81 -4.77 -17.35 -29.05
C THR A 81 -6.06 -17.95 -29.60
N ALA A 82 -7.19 -17.23 -29.50
CA ALA A 82 -8.45 -17.68 -30.05
C ALA A 82 -8.41 -17.83 -31.57
N ILE A 83 -7.78 -16.89 -32.29
CA ILE A 83 -7.59 -16.99 -33.75
C ILE A 83 -6.74 -18.21 -34.10
N VAL A 84 -5.63 -18.43 -33.38
CA VAL A 84 -4.76 -19.60 -33.59
C VAL A 84 -5.50 -20.91 -33.32
N ALA A 85 -6.28 -20.99 -32.24
CA ALA A 85 -7.06 -22.17 -31.90
C ALA A 85 -8.10 -22.51 -32.98
N LEU A 86 -8.78 -21.50 -33.53
CA LEU A 86 -9.72 -21.66 -34.65
C LEU A 86 -9.01 -22.15 -35.92
N TYR A 87 -7.87 -21.55 -36.27
CA TYR A 87 -7.09 -21.95 -37.45
C TYR A 87 -6.58 -23.39 -37.34
N LEU A 88 -6.09 -23.78 -36.17
CA LEU A 88 -5.59 -25.13 -35.91
C LEU A 88 -6.69 -26.15 -35.62
N GLN A 89 -7.95 -25.73 -35.50
CA GLN A 89 -9.08 -26.57 -35.05
C GLN A 89 -8.76 -27.36 -33.77
N SER A 90 -7.97 -26.77 -32.88
CA SER A 90 -7.41 -27.43 -31.70
C SER A 90 -7.59 -26.55 -30.47
N GLN A 91 -7.93 -27.18 -29.34
CA GLN A 91 -8.04 -26.52 -28.04
C GLN A 91 -6.69 -26.38 -27.31
N THR A 92 -5.62 -26.98 -27.85
CA THR A 92 -4.30 -26.96 -27.19
C THR A 92 -3.76 -25.54 -26.90
N PRO A 93 -3.95 -24.50 -27.74
CA PRO A 93 -3.49 -23.15 -27.41
C PRO A 93 -4.19 -22.55 -26.19
N PHE A 94 -5.50 -22.82 -26.02
CA PHE A 94 -6.25 -22.35 -24.85
C PHE A 94 -5.76 -23.01 -23.57
N ILE A 95 -5.49 -24.31 -23.59
CA ILE A 95 -4.98 -25.03 -22.40
C ILE A 95 -3.64 -24.45 -21.96
N ILE A 96 -2.72 -24.23 -22.92
CA ILE A 96 -1.40 -23.64 -22.65
C ILE A 96 -1.56 -22.24 -22.06
N LEU A 97 -2.40 -21.41 -22.66
CA LEU A 97 -2.66 -20.05 -22.19
C LEU A 97 -3.22 -20.05 -20.76
N SER A 98 -4.24 -20.85 -20.48
CA SER A 98 -4.87 -20.92 -19.14
C SER A 98 -3.87 -21.33 -18.06
N ILE A 99 -2.98 -22.30 -18.33
CA ILE A 99 -1.94 -22.71 -17.38
C ILE A 99 -0.96 -21.55 -17.15
N SER A 100 -0.54 -20.85 -18.21
CA SER A 100 0.39 -19.73 -18.10
C SER A 100 -0.20 -18.55 -17.33
N GLU A 101 -1.48 -18.24 -17.53
CA GLU A 101 -2.22 -17.21 -16.79
C GLU A 101 -2.31 -17.58 -15.31
N PHE A 102 -2.61 -18.83 -14.98
CA PHE A 102 -2.70 -19.28 -13.60
C PHE A 102 -1.36 -19.12 -12.85
N VAL A 103 -0.25 -19.54 -13.48
CA VAL A 103 1.10 -19.37 -12.92
C VAL A 103 1.43 -17.90 -12.72
N PHE A 104 1.08 -17.05 -13.69
CA PHE A 104 1.32 -15.62 -13.61
C PHE A 104 0.47 -14.93 -12.53
N PHE A 105 -0.82 -15.27 -12.42
CA PHE A 105 -1.69 -14.75 -11.34
C PHE A 105 -1.20 -15.18 -9.97
N ALA A 106 -0.74 -16.44 -9.81
CA ALA A 106 -0.13 -16.90 -8.57
C ALA A 106 1.12 -16.06 -8.21
N PHE A 107 1.97 -15.76 -9.20
CA PHE A 107 3.11 -14.88 -9.02
C PHE A 107 2.70 -13.45 -8.58
N LEU A 108 1.67 -12.87 -9.22
CA LEU A 108 1.17 -11.55 -8.80
C LEU A 108 0.61 -11.54 -7.38
N LEU A 109 -0.09 -12.61 -6.96
CA LEU A 109 -0.58 -12.73 -5.59
C LEU A 109 0.56 -12.75 -4.57
N VAL A 110 1.68 -13.40 -4.89
CA VAL A 110 2.88 -13.37 -4.04
C VAL A 110 3.42 -11.94 -3.93
N LEU A 111 3.53 -11.21 -5.04
CA LEU A 111 3.97 -9.80 -5.02
C LEU A 111 3.02 -8.92 -4.20
N MET A 112 1.72 -9.14 -4.29
CA MET A 112 0.74 -8.43 -3.45
C MET A 112 0.94 -8.76 -1.97
N GLY A 113 1.15 -10.03 -1.64
CA GLY A 113 1.46 -10.48 -0.29
C GLY A 113 2.70 -9.79 0.29
N LEU A 114 3.76 -9.62 -0.50
CA LEU A 114 4.98 -8.92 -0.05
C LEU A 114 4.72 -7.46 0.35
N GLY A 115 3.85 -6.76 -0.39
CA GLY A 115 3.42 -5.41 -0.01
C GLY A 115 2.67 -5.41 1.33
N VAL A 116 1.73 -6.32 1.50
CA VAL A 116 0.97 -6.47 2.76
C VAL A 116 1.89 -6.76 3.94
N VAL A 117 2.89 -7.64 3.77
CA VAL A 117 3.86 -7.99 4.82
C VAL A 117 4.57 -6.76 5.37
N LEU A 118 4.98 -5.81 4.51
CA LEU A 118 5.61 -4.56 4.99
C LEU A 118 4.67 -3.72 5.85
N GLY A 119 3.37 -3.68 5.53
CA GLY A 119 2.38 -3.02 6.39
C GLY A 119 2.14 -3.74 7.71
N ILE A 120 2.17 -5.07 7.74
CA ILE A 120 2.10 -5.85 8.99
C ILE A 120 3.34 -5.58 9.85
N ILE A 121 4.54 -5.58 9.27
CA ILE A 121 5.78 -5.26 9.99
C ILE A 121 5.70 -3.85 10.59
N ALA A 122 5.21 -2.88 9.82
CA ALA A 122 4.99 -1.51 10.29
C ALA A 122 4.00 -1.45 11.46
N ALA A 123 2.91 -2.22 11.38
CA ALA A 123 1.91 -2.32 12.44
C ALA A 123 2.52 -2.89 13.73
N ILE A 124 3.23 -4.02 13.65
CA ILE A 124 3.91 -4.65 14.79
C ILE A 124 4.96 -3.71 15.40
N ALA A 125 5.73 -3.00 14.56
CA ALA A 125 6.71 -2.03 15.02
C ALA A 125 6.05 -0.88 15.80
N CYS A 126 4.93 -0.35 15.32
CA CYS A 126 4.16 0.69 16.01
C CYS A 126 3.54 0.17 17.32
N LEU A 127 3.06 -1.09 17.35
CA LEU A 127 2.60 -1.72 18.59
C LEU A 127 3.70 -1.77 19.64
N ASN A 128 4.97 -1.94 19.26
CA ASN A 128 6.11 -1.91 20.18
C ASN A 128 6.56 -0.49 20.55
N GLY A 129 5.89 0.56 20.08
CA GLY A 129 6.26 1.96 20.32
C GLY A 129 7.43 2.43 19.46
N SER A 130 7.77 1.70 18.39
CA SER A 130 8.83 2.10 17.47
C SER A 130 8.35 3.17 16.49
N HIS A 131 9.21 4.15 16.21
CA HIS A 131 8.99 5.15 15.16
C HIS A 131 9.32 4.54 13.79
N PHE A 132 8.46 3.64 13.32
CA PHE A 132 8.67 2.92 12.07
C PHE A 132 8.73 3.86 10.86
N ARG A 133 9.62 3.53 9.91
CA ARG A 133 9.80 4.25 8.65
C ARG A 133 9.90 3.24 7.52
N TYR A 134 9.03 3.35 6.51
CA TYR A 134 9.20 2.55 5.29
C TYR A 134 10.52 2.94 4.60
N PRO A 135 11.38 1.97 4.21
CA PRO A 135 12.69 2.27 3.63
C PRO A 135 12.67 3.22 2.43
N LEU A 136 11.62 3.15 1.60
CA LEU A 136 11.49 3.97 0.39
C LEU A 136 10.68 5.27 0.60
N LEU A 137 9.86 5.37 1.65
CA LEU A 137 8.92 6.50 1.83
C LEU A 137 9.24 7.37 3.03
N GLY A 138 9.81 6.81 4.10
CA GLY A 138 9.93 7.49 5.39
C GLY A 138 10.72 8.79 5.32
N GLY A 139 11.87 8.77 4.64
CA GLY A 139 12.74 9.95 4.51
C GLY A 139 12.19 11.05 3.60
N TRP A 140 11.35 10.71 2.63
CA TRP A 140 10.67 11.71 1.78
C TRP A 140 9.53 12.39 2.56
N LEU A 141 8.72 11.60 3.27
CA LEU A 141 7.56 12.10 3.98
C LEU A 141 7.94 13.00 5.17
N GLU A 142 8.98 12.63 5.92
CA GLU A 142 9.52 13.43 7.02
C GLU A 142 9.93 14.83 6.56
N LYS A 143 10.63 14.93 5.43
CA LYS A 143 11.03 16.21 4.82
C LYS A 143 9.82 17.05 4.41
N LEU A 144 8.75 16.44 3.91
CA LEU A 144 7.53 17.15 3.52
C LEU A 144 6.77 17.72 4.73
N LEU A 145 6.63 16.94 5.80
CA LEU A 145 5.95 17.39 7.01
C LEU A 145 6.69 18.56 7.67
N HIS A 146 8.01 18.50 7.75
CA HIS A 146 8.81 19.62 8.26
C HIS A 146 8.65 20.89 7.41
N ARG A 147 8.60 20.77 6.08
CA ARG A 147 8.36 21.91 5.19
C ARG A 147 6.96 22.52 5.37
N SER A 148 5.93 21.70 5.57
CA SER A 148 4.56 22.19 5.81
C SER A 148 4.49 22.98 7.11
N SER A 149 5.04 22.42 8.19
CA SER A 149 5.03 23.05 9.52
C SER A 149 5.70 24.43 9.50
N LYS A 150 6.87 24.55 8.84
CA LYS A 150 7.60 25.82 8.73
C LYS A 150 6.83 26.89 7.95
N LYS A 151 6.03 26.48 6.96
CA LYS A 151 5.22 27.41 6.17
C LYS A 151 4.01 27.93 6.94
N GLU A 152 3.40 27.07 7.76
CA GLU A 152 2.27 27.43 8.63
C GLU A 152 2.68 28.48 9.67
N GLU A 153 3.86 28.35 10.29
CA GLU A 153 4.38 29.35 11.24
C GLU A 153 4.58 30.73 10.60
N VAL A 154 5.22 30.80 9.42
CA VAL A 154 5.46 32.08 8.71
C VAL A 154 4.18 32.79 8.28
N GLN A 155 3.06 32.06 8.18
CA GLN A 155 1.78 32.60 7.71
C GLN A 155 0.90 33.09 8.86
N HIS A 156 1.29 32.83 10.11
CA HIS A 156 0.62 33.27 11.34
C HIS A 156 1.38 34.36 12.12
N ASP A 157 2.58 34.74 11.66
CA ASP A 157 3.35 35.91 12.10
C ASP A 157 3.03 37.15 11.24
#